data_AF-A0A6Y4D8T5-F1
#
_entry.id   AF-A0A6Y4D8T5-F1
#
_cell.length_a   1.000
_cell.length_b   1.000
_cell.length_c   1.000
_cell.angle_alpha   90.00
_cell.angle_beta   90.00
_cell.angle_gamma   90.00
#
_symmetry.space_group_name_H-M   'P 1'
#
loop_
_entity.id
_entity.type
_entity.pdbx_description
1 polymer ?
#
loop_
_entity_poly.entity_id
_entity_poly.type
_entity_poly.pdbx_seq_one_letter_code
_entity_poly.pdbx_strand_id
1 'polypeptide(L)'
;MDKTGQQPGRRKFLEQRARLQASLNASRVNDTATRFNRLDDACKKVIFILANDASRYIAGMPKLSAKQLGCTYENLTEKEQTCLLMGIKRLSEFAASMPWEFEDYAAPRAEIQAIRDKPPAPDNAVN
;
A
#
# COMPACT_ATOMS: atom_id res chain seq x y z
N MET A 1 19.32 -52.26 1.79
CA MET A 1 19.51 -51.44 3.01
C MET A 1 19.02 -50.03 2.69
N ASP A 2 17.79 -49.73 3.09
CA ASP A 2 17.17 -48.40 2.93
C ASP A 2 17.93 -47.36 3.76
N LYS A 3 18.57 -46.39 3.08
CA LYS A 3 19.18 -45.20 3.69
C LYS A 3 18.27 -43.98 3.55
N THR A 4 16.98 -44.13 3.86
CA THR A 4 15.97 -43.05 3.80
C THR A 4 15.18 -42.94 5.10
N GLY A 5 15.84 -43.18 6.24
CA GLY A 5 15.30 -42.92 7.57
C GLY A 5 15.29 -41.45 8.00
N GLN A 6 15.43 -40.49 7.08
CA GLN A 6 15.38 -39.06 7.43
C GLN A 6 13.93 -38.54 7.51
N GLN A 7 13.36 -38.83 8.68
CA GLN A 7 12.47 -37.99 9.49
C GLN A 7 11.05 -37.71 8.96
N PRO A 8 10.10 -38.65 9.18
CA PRO A 8 8.67 -38.37 9.08
C PRO A 8 8.22 -37.13 9.87
N GLY A 9 8.89 -36.78 10.98
CA GLY A 9 8.63 -35.56 11.75
C GLY A 9 8.94 -34.25 10.99
N ARG A 10 10.06 -34.20 10.25
CA ARG A 10 10.43 -33.03 9.45
C ARG A 10 9.44 -32.80 8.31
N ARG A 11 8.99 -33.87 7.65
CA ARG A 11 7.97 -33.78 6.59
C ARG A 11 6.63 -33.25 7.14
N LYS A 12 6.15 -33.83 8.24
CA LYS A 12 4.92 -33.36 8.92
C LYS A 12 4.99 -31.89 9.33
N PHE A 13 6.13 -31.44 9.88
CA PHE A 13 6.33 -30.04 10.23
C PHE A 13 6.27 -29.12 9.00
N LEU A 14 6.95 -29.47 7.91
CA LEU A 14 6.93 -28.68 6.68
C LEU A 14 5.53 -28.60 6.07
N GLU A 15 4.77 -29.70 6.09
CA GLU A 15 3.37 -29.72 5.64
C GLU A 15 2.49 -28.81 6.50
N GLN A 16 2.60 -28.89 7.83
CA GLN A 16 1.86 -28.02 8.74
C GLN A 16 2.21 -26.55 8.53
N ARG A 17 3.50 -26.23 8.36
CA ARG A 17 3.96 -24.87 8.05
C ARG A 17 3.39 -24.37 6.73
N ALA A 18 3.40 -25.21 5.69
CA ALA A 18 2.83 -24.85 4.39
C ALA A 18 1.32 -24.60 4.48
N ARG A 19 0.57 -25.43 5.22
CA ARG A 19 -0.87 -25.24 5.46
C ARG A 19 -1.15 -23.94 6.22
N LEU A 20 -0.39 -23.65 7.27
CA LEU A 20 -0.54 -22.41 8.02
C LEU A 20 -0.22 -21.19 7.14
N GLN A 21 0.87 -21.23 6.38
CA GLN A 21 1.22 -20.15 5.46
C GLN A 21 0.13 -19.91 4.41
N ALA A 22 -0.43 -20.98 3.84
CA ALA A 22 -1.53 -20.88 2.89
C ALA A 22 -2.79 -20.26 3.54
N SER A 23 -3.14 -20.68 4.76
CA SER A 23 -4.27 -20.12 5.51
C SER A 23 -4.09 -18.64 5.83
N LEU A 24 -2.90 -18.24 6.28
CA LEU A 24 -2.58 -16.83 6.53
C LEU A 24 -2.63 -15.99 5.24
N ASN A 25 -2.10 -16.52 4.14
CA ASN A 25 -2.15 -15.84 2.85
C ASN A 25 -3.60 -15.65 2.38
N ALA A 26 -4.43 -16.69 2.48
CA ALA A 26 -5.86 -16.62 2.14
C ALA A 26 -6.60 -15.59 3.00
N SER A 27 -6.35 -15.57 4.31
CA SER A 27 -6.94 -14.59 5.23
C SER A 27 -6.54 -13.15 4.86
N ARG A 28 -5.27 -12.91 4.53
CA ARG A 28 -4.78 -11.58 4.12
C ARG A 28 -5.39 -11.12 2.81
N VAL A 29 -5.49 -12.01 1.82
CA VAL A 29 -6.15 -11.70 0.53
C VAL A 29 -7.61 -11.37 0.77
N ASN A 30 -8.32 -12.14 1.61
CA ASN A 30 -9.71 -11.90 1.92
C ASN A 30 -9.96 -10.56 2.64
N ASP A 31 -9.11 -10.19 3.61
CA ASP A 31 -9.18 -8.87 4.26
C ASP A 31 -8.92 -7.74 3.25
N THR A 32 -7.91 -7.91 2.40
CA THR A 32 -7.56 -6.93 1.35
C THR A 32 -8.71 -6.76 0.35
N ALA A 33 -9.32 -7.86 -0.09
CA ALA A 33 -10.49 -7.86 -0.98
C ALA A 33 -11.68 -7.14 -0.34
N THR A 34 -11.96 -7.45 0.93
CA THR A 34 -13.03 -6.80 1.71
C THR A 34 -12.84 -5.29 1.80
N ARG A 35 -11.59 -4.84 2.03
CA ARG A 35 -11.25 -3.41 2.07
C ARG A 35 -11.40 -2.77 0.70
N PHE A 36 -10.90 -3.41 -0.36
CA PHE A 36 -11.05 -2.93 -1.73
C PHE A 36 -12.52 -2.74 -2.12
N ASN A 37 -13.39 -3.69 -1.76
CA ASN A 37 -14.82 -3.63 -2.06
C ASN A 37 -15.53 -2.43 -1.42
N ARG A 38 -14.98 -1.86 -0.34
CA ARG A 38 -15.52 -0.69 0.36
C ARG A 38 -15.01 0.65 -0.18
N LEU A 39 -14.00 0.63 -1.05
CA LEU A 39 -13.45 1.85 -1.63
C LEU A 39 -14.42 2.48 -2.62
N ASP A 40 -14.40 3.81 -2.69
CA ASP A 40 -15.07 4.55 -3.73
C ASP A 40 -14.33 4.44 -5.08
N ASP A 41 -14.98 4.90 -6.15
CA ASP A 41 -14.44 4.84 -7.50
C ASP A 41 -13.15 5.66 -7.65
N ALA A 42 -12.97 6.74 -6.88
CA ALA A 42 -11.77 7.57 -6.95
C ALA A 42 -10.56 6.81 -6.41
N CYS A 43 -10.68 6.20 -5.24
CA CYS A 43 -9.64 5.38 -4.64
C CYS A 43 -9.33 4.16 -5.51
N LYS A 44 -10.36 3.49 -6.05
CA LYS A 44 -10.18 2.36 -6.97
C LYS A 44 -9.41 2.75 -8.24
N LYS A 45 -9.66 3.94 -8.80
CA LYS A 45 -8.91 4.45 -9.97
C LYS A 45 -7.41 4.57 -9.68
N VAL A 46 -7.03 5.09 -8.51
CA VAL A 46 -5.62 5.20 -8.12
C VAL A 46 -4.97 3.82 -8.08
N ILE A 47 -5.64 2.84 -7.48
CA ILE A 47 -5.15 1.46 -7.44
C ILE A 47 -5.01 0.89 -8.86
N PHE A 48 -5.99 1.13 -9.75
CA PHE A 48 -5.94 0.63 -11.13
C PHE A 48 -4.78 1.23 -11.92
N ILE A 49 -4.47 2.51 -11.72
CA ILE A 49 -3.31 3.16 -12.35
C ILE A 49 -2.02 2.45 -11.91
N LEU A 50 -1.84 2.26 -10.59
CA LEU A 50 -0.67 1.58 -10.04
C LEU A 50 -0.58 0.11 -10.47
N ALA A 51 -1.71 -0.59 -10.54
CA ALA A 51 -1.82 -1.97 -10.99
C ALA A 51 -1.39 -2.11 -12.45
N ASN A 52 -1.89 -1.24 -13.33
CA ASN A 52 -1.56 -1.22 -14.75
C ASN A 52 -0.08 -0.86 -14.97
N ASP A 53 0.46 0.09 -14.20
CA ASP A 53 1.87 0.42 -14.26
C ASP A 53 2.76 -0.75 -13.80
N ALA A 54 2.41 -1.41 -12.70
CA ALA A 54 3.17 -2.53 -12.17
C ALA A 54 3.13 -3.76 -13.09
N SER A 55 1.99 -4.01 -13.74
CA SER A 55 1.78 -5.17 -14.61
C SER A 55 2.27 -4.97 -16.05
N ARG A 56 2.61 -3.74 -16.45
CA ARG A 56 3.08 -3.41 -17.82
C ARG A 56 4.27 -4.25 -18.29
N TYR A 57 5.08 -4.72 -17.35
CA TYR A 57 6.28 -5.51 -17.61
C TYR A 57 6.06 -7.03 -17.60
N ILE A 58 4.84 -7.48 -17.29
CA ILE A 58 4.53 -8.91 -17.18
C ILE A 58 3.66 -9.30 -18.37
N ALA A 59 4.20 -10.18 -19.23
CA ALA A 59 3.50 -10.65 -20.41
C ALA A 59 2.18 -11.35 -20.05
N GLY A 60 1.11 -11.02 -20.77
CA GLY A 60 -0.20 -11.66 -20.62
C GLY A 60 -1.05 -11.17 -19.44
N MET A 61 -0.64 -10.08 -18.77
CA MET A 61 -1.45 -9.41 -17.76
C MET A 61 -2.54 -8.52 -18.36
N PRO A 62 -3.77 -8.56 -17.81
CA PRO A 62 -4.86 -7.72 -18.28
C PRO A 62 -4.69 -6.28 -17.78
N LYS A 63 -5.22 -5.34 -18.56
CA LYS A 63 -5.33 -3.94 -18.16
C LYS A 63 -6.66 -3.70 -17.46
N LEU A 64 -6.62 -3.24 -16.22
CA LEU A 64 -7.80 -2.83 -15.47
C LEU A 64 -8.33 -1.51 -16.05
N SER A 65 -9.62 -1.45 -16.37
CA SER A 65 -10.26 -0.31 -17.04
C SER A 65 -11.44 0.23 -16.23
N ALA A 66 -12.05 1.33 -16.68
CA ALA A 66 -13.23 1.90 -16.01
C ALA A 66 -14.40 0.91 -15.88
N LYS A 67 -14.49 -0.10 -16.77
CA LYS A 67 -15.53 -1.13 -16.72
C LYS A 67 -15.49 -1.95 -15.43
N GLN A 68 -14.30 -2.16 -14.87
CA GLN A 68 -14.10 -2.95 -13.66
C GLN A 68 -14.20 -2.13 -12.35
N LEU A 69 -14.38 -0.81 -12.40
CA LEU A 69 -14.43 0.03 -11.18
C LEU A 69 -15.61 -0.32 -10.27
N GLY A 70 -16.78 -0.60 -10.87
CA GLY A 70 -17.98 -1.02 -10.16
C GLY A 70 -17.97 -2.49 -9.74
N CYS A 71 -16.98 -3.28 -10.15
CA CYS A 71 -16.89 -4.69 -9.78
C CYS A 71 -16.35 -4.84 -8.34
N THR A 72 -16.83 -5.86 -7.65
CA THR A 72 -16.18 -6.37 -6.44
C THR A 72 -15.00 -7.25 -6.84
N TYR A 73 -14.07 -7.45 -5.91
CA TYR A 73 -12.88 -8.28 -6.09
C TYR A 73 -13.22 -9.68 -6.64
N GLU A 74 -14.27 -10.30 -6.11
CA GLU A 74 -14.69 -11.66 -6.43
C GLU A 74 -15.23 -11.78 -7.87
N ASN A 75 -15.72 -10.67 -8.44
CA ASN A 75 -16.25 -10.61 -9.79
C ASN A 75 -15.17 -10.33 -10.86
N LEU A 76 -13.92 -10.12 -10.43
CA LEU A 76 -12.78 -9.99 -11.33
C LEU A 76 -12.23 -11.38 -11.69
N THR A 77 -11.69 -11.51 -12.90
CA THR A 77 -10.95 -12.73 -13.29
C THR A 77 -9.68 -12.90 -12.45
N GLU A 78 -9.15 -14.11 -12.34
CA GLU A 78 -7.94 -14.39 -11.54
C GLU A 78 -6.74 -13.51 -11.96
N LYS A 79 -6.60 -13.25 -13.26
CA LYS A 79 -5.55 -12.35 -13.76
C LYS A 79 -5.79 -10.89 -13.39
N GLU A 80 -7.04 -10.43 -13.42
CA GLU A 80 -7.41 -9.08 -12.99
C GLU A 80 -7.23 -8.92 -11.48
N GLN A 81 -7.60 -9.92 -10.69
CA GLN A 81 -7.34 -9.96 -9.25
C GLN A 81 -5.84 -9.86 -8.96
N THR A 82 -5.01 -10.61 -9.68
CA THR A 82 -3.55 -10.56 -9.54
C THR A 82 -3.02 -9.17 -9.88
N CYS A 83 -3.45 -8.59 -11.00
CA CYS A 83 -3.09 -7.23 -11.41
C CYS A 83 -3.48 -6.21 -10.32
N LEU A 84 -4.69 -6.32 -9.78
CA LEU A 84 -5.19 -5.47 -8.71
C LEU A 84 -4.33 -5.56 -7.45
N LEU A 85 -3.99 -6.76 -7.00
CA LEU A 85 -3.14 -6.98 -5.83
C LEU A 85 -1.74 -6.38 -6.02
N MET A 86 -1.20 -6.37 -7.24
CA MET A 86 0.06 -5.67 -7.53
C MET A 86 -0.08 -4.17 -7.32
N GLY A 87 -1.19 -3.56 -7.75
CA GLY A 87 -1.46 -2.13 -7.52
C GLY A 87 -1.57 -1.79 -6.04
N ILE A 88 -2.28 -2.62 -5.26
CA ILE A 88 -2.40 -2.44 -3.80
C ILE A 88 -1.03 -2.58 -3.12
N LYS A 89 -0.21 -3.52 -3.57
CA LYS A 89 1.17 -3.68 -3.09
C LYS A 89 2.00 -2.41 -3.37
N ARG A 90 1.93 -1.86 -4.59
CA ARG A 90 2.62 -0.62 -4.94
C ARG A 90 2.16 0.57 -4.10
N LEU A 91 0.85 0.68 -3.86
CA LEU A 91 0.33 1.73 -2.98
C LEU A 91 0.86 1.61 -1.55
N SER A 92 0.95 0.38 -1.04
CA SER A 92 1.49 0.12 0.31
C SER A 92 2.99 0.42 0.40
N GLU A 93 3.76 0.04 -0.62
CA GLU A 93 5.19 0.37 -0.74
C GLU A 93 5.39 1.89 -0.82
N PHE A 94 4.58 2.58 -1.62
CA PHE A 94 4.61 4.04 -1.74
C PHE A 94 4.29 4.72 -0.40
N ALA A 95 3.21 4.33 0.26
CA ALA A 95 2.85 4.86 1.57
C ALA A 95 3.92 4.62 2.63
N ALA A 96 4.58 3.47 2.62
CA ALA A 96 5.69 3.17 3.54
C ALA A 96 6.95 4.00 3.27
N SER A 97 7.14 4.46 2.02
CA SER A 97 8.27 5.30 1.64
C SER A 97 8.03 6.80 1.91
N MET A 98 6.78 7.20 2.14
CA MET A 98 6.47 8.59 2.44
C MET A 98 6.84 8.91 3.89
N PRO A 99 7.52 10.06 4.15
CA PRO A 99 7.77 10.49 5.52
C PRO A 99 6.43 10.79 6.20
N TRP A 100 6.32 10.39 7.47
CA TRP A 100 5.13 10.67 8.29
C TRP A 100 5.00 12.16 8.63
N GLU A 101 6.12 12.88 8.61
CA GLU A 101 6.16 14.33 8.70
C GLU A 101 6.19 14.89 7.29
N PHE A 102 5.08 15.50 6.88
CA PHE A 102 5.11 16.42 5.75
C PHE A 102 5.88 17.65 6.23
N GLU A 103 6.93 18.06 5.51
CA GLU A 103 7.44 19.41 5.65
C GLU A 103 6.26 20.35 5.47
N ASP A 104 5.92 21.05 6.54
CA ASP A 104 4.81 21.99 6.55
C ASP A 104 5.23 23.19 5.69
N TYR A 105 5.13 23.06 4.37
CA TYR A 105 5.48 24.11 3.39
C TYR A 105 4.66 25.40 3.62
N ALA A 106 3.62 25.34 4.47
CA ALA A 106 2.78 26.46 4.87
C ALA A 106 3.20 27.13 6.18
N ALA A 107 4.21 26.62 6.92
CA ALA A 107 4.69 27.25 8.14
C ALA A 107 5.99 28.02 7.88
N PRO A 108 5.95 29.33 7.57
CA PRO A 108 7.14 30.18 7.50
C PRO A 108 7.67 30.42 8.92
N ARG A 109 8.27 29.38 9.51
CA ARG A 109 8.82 29.45 10.87
C ARG A 109 9.94 30.49 10.96
N ALA A 110 10.70 30.70 9.90
CA ALA A 110 11.80 31.66 9.90
C ALA A 110 11.32 33.12 9.93
N GLU A 111 10.31 33.47 9.13
CA GLU A 111 9.82 34.86 9.05
C GLU A 111 8.95 35.24 10.26
N ILE A 112 8.08 34.34 10.72
CA ILE A 112 7.22 34.58 11.90
C ILE A 112 8.07 34.67 13.17
N GLN A 113 9.13 33.87 13.30
CA GLN A 113 10.06 33.94 14.43
C GLN A 113 10.92 35.21 14.38
N ALA A 114 11.37 35.64 13.19
CA ALA A 114 12.11 36.90 13.02
C ALA A 114 11.27 38.15 13.35
N ILE A 115 9.96 38.12 13.12
CA ILE A 115 9.05 39.21 13.54
C ILE A 115 8.87 39.21 15.06
N ARG A 116 8.79 38.03 15.68
CA ARG A 116 8.62 37.87 17.14
C ARG A 116 9.88 38.28 17.92
N ASP A 117 11.06 37.99 17.38
CA ASP A 117 12.35 38.28 18.03
C ASP A 117 12.82 39.73 17.77
N LYS A 118 12.02 40.54 17.06
CA LYS A 118 12.33 41.95 16.82
C LYS A 118 12.17 42.73 18.15
N PRO A 119 13.25 43.37 18.66
CA PRO A 119 13.14 44.17 19.87
C PRO A 119 12.19 45.35 19.64
N PRO A 120 11.41 45.76 20.67
CA PRO A 120 10.52 46.90 20.55
C PRO A 120 11.31 48.15 20.18
N ALA A 121 10.77 48.95 19.26
CA ALA A 121 11.38 50.21 18.86
C ALA A 121 11.50 51.13 20.09
N PRO A 122 12.63 51.84 20.27
CA PRO A 122 12.78 52.76 21.39
C PRO A 122 11.71 53.84 21.29
N ASP A 123 11.02 54.11 22.41
CA ASP A 123 10.05 55.19 22.54
C ASP A 123 10.75 56.51 22.22
N ASN A 124 10.50 57.05 21.04
CA ASN A 124 10.81 58.44 20.75
C ASN A 124 9.83 59.29 21.56
N ALA A 125 10.26 59.72 22.74
CA ALA A 125 9.62 60.80 23.47
C ALA A 125 9.63 62.06 22.58
N VAL A 126 8.46 62.39 22.04
CA VAL A 126 8.23 63.66 21.37
C VAL A 126 7.85 64.67 22.45
N ASN A 127 8.72 65.65 22.69
CA ASN A 127 8.40 66.89 23.39
C ASN A 127 7.60 67.81 22.46
#